data_AF-A0A1M6Z9F4-F1
#
_entry.id   AF-A0A1M6Z9F4-F1
#
_cell.length_a   1.000
_cell.length_b   1.000
_cell.length_c   1.000
_cell.angle_alpha   90.00
_cell.angle_beta   90.00
_cell.angle_gamma   90.00
#
_symmetry.space_group_name_H-M   'P 1'
#
loop_
_entity.id
_entity.type
_entity.pdbx_description
1 polymer ?
#
loop_
_entity_poly.entity_id
_entity_poly.type
_entity_poly.pdbx_seq_one_letter_code
_entity_poly.pdbx_strand_id
1 'polypeptide(L)'
;MALYLMVFEQLTNNHYNMIKYFLLGAFSLAQFSFVSAKETSEPSKSITYNVSQQVPKTVIIKTKKFKIRIDKQPNGRYLYQSWNANAKITAKPSMIISDGELIPDGSGGNYYFNFNNEGHSYQVWRNYLTDSAKKAPYTLVVTDTNDREIVRQDGYVVKN
;
A
#
# COMPACT_ATOMS: atom_id res chain seq x y z
N MET A 1 1.75 32.75 -58.28
CA MET A 1 3.09 32.48 -58.85
C MET A 1 4.19 33.31 -58.19
N ALA A 2 4.00 34.61 -57.93
CA ALA A 2 5.01 35.46 -57.26
C ALA A 2 5.34 35.10 -55.81
N LEU A 3 4.39 34.53 -55.04
CA LEU A 3 4.64 34.14 -53.64
C LEU A 3 5.53 32.89 -53.49
N TYR A 4 5.58 32.03 -54.51
CA TYR A 4 6.39 30.80 -54.50
C TYR A 4 7.87 31.07 -54.83
N LEU A 5 8.14 32.10 -55.65
CA LEU A 5 9.49 32.55 -55.99
C LEU A 5 10.21 33.23 -54.81
N MET A 6 9.49 33.99 -53.96
CA MET A 6 10.08 34.62 -52.76
C MET A 6 10.48 33.60 -51.69
N VAL A 7 9.70 32.54 -51.51
CA VAL A 7 10.02 31.49 -50.52
C VAL A 7 11.21 30.64 -50.99
N PHE A 8 11.38 30.45 -52.31
CA PHE A 8 12.51 29.70 -52.86
C PHE A 8 13.85 30.46 -52.79
N GLU A 9 13.84 31.80 -52.95
CA GLU A 9 15.02 32.68 -52.76
C GLU A 9 15.47 32.82 -51.29
N GLN A 10 14.55 32.69 -50.32
CA GLN A 10 14.92 32.69 -48.90
C GLN A 10 15.49 31.35 -48.41
N LEU A 11 15.15 30.23 -49.06
CA LEU A 11 15.63 28.90 -48.69
C LEU A 11 17.02 28.57 -49.23
N THR A 12 17.49 29.24 -50.30
CA THR A 12 18.83 29.03 -50.88
C THR A 12 19.91 29.93 -50.27
N ASN A 13 19.55 31.08 -49.70
CA ASN A 13 20.50 32.00 -49.06
C ASN A 13 20.95 31.57 -47.64
N ASN A 14 20.24 30.65 -46.99
CA ASN A 14 20.59 30.20 -45.64
C ASN A 14 21.49 28.94 -45.61
N HIS A 15 21.82 28.35 -46.76
CA HIS A 15 22.67 27.16 -46.86
C HIS A 15 24.08 27.42 -47.42
N TYR A 16 24.39 28.65 -47.84
CA TYR A 16 25.70 29.03 -48.41
C TYR A 16 26.35 30.17 -47.63
N ASN A 17 26.69 29.93 -46.36
CA ASN A 17 27.80 30.61 -45.69
C ASN A 17 28.38 29.71 -44.59
N MET A 18 28.89 28.60 -45.08
CA MET A 18 30.07 27.89 -44.60
C MET A 18 31.09 28.77 -43.85
N ILE A 19 31.49 28.28 -42.68
CA ILE A 19 32.89 28.00 -42.32
C ILE A 19 33.91 29.15 -42.34
N LYS A 20 34.39 29.42 -41.11
CA LYS A 20 35.62 30.08 -40.63
C LYS A 20 35.12 30.92 -39.45
N TYR A 21 35.44 30.63 -38.19
CA TYR A 21 36.79 30.62 -37.64
C TYR A 21 36.89 29.65 -36.46
N PHE A 22 37.87 28.76 -36.55
CA PHE A 22 38.41 28.00 -35.43
C PHE A 22 39.51 28.88 -34.81
N LEU A 23 39.32 29.43 -33.61
CA LEU A 23 40.41 29.93 -32.79
C LEU A 23 40.14 29.65 -31.30
N LEU A 24 41.07 28.88 -30.73
CA LEU A 24 41.26 28.53 -29.33
C LEU A 24 41.09 29.71 -28.37
N GLY A 25 40.42 29.48 -27.23
CA GLY A 25 40.42 30.41 -26.11
C GLY A 25 39.76 29.85 -24.86
N ALA A 26 40.58 29.28 -23.98
CA ALA A 26 40.37 29.06 -22.54
C ALA A 26 39.12 28.32 -22.05
N PHE A 27 39.36 27.13 -21.50
CA PHE A 27 38.55 26.45 -20.49
C PHE A 27 38.18 27.42 -19.36
N SER A 28 36.92 27.86 -19.28
CA SER A 28 36.33 28.41 -18.06
C SER A 28 35.08 27.61 -17.73
N LEU A 29 35.26 26.54 -16.94
CA LEU A 29 34.20 25.93 -16.19
C LEU A 29 33.70 26.98 -15.19
N ALA A 30 32.68 27.76 -15.57
CA ALA A 30 31.88 28.48 -14.60
C ALA A 30 31.19 27.42 -13.74
N GLN A 31 31.78 27.16 -12.58
CA GLN A 31 31.16 26.41 -11.49
C GLN A 31 29.87 27.17 -11.14
N PHE A 32 28.73 26.75 -11.68
CA PHE A 32 27.46 27.08 -11.06
C PHE A 32 27.45 26.37 -9.72
N SER A 33 27.84 27.09 -8.67
CA SER A 33 27.58 26.66 -7.30
C SER A 33 26.07 26.62 -7.14
N PHE A 34 25.48 25.42 -7.17
CA PHE A 34 24.20 25.21 -6.50
C PHE A 34 24.46 25.41 -5.01
N VAL A 35 24.19 26.62 -4.51
CA VAL A 35 24.00 26.82 -3.07
C VAL A 35 22.67 26.15 -2.75
N SER A 36 22.76 24.95 -2.17
CA SER A 36 21.63 24.35 -1.49
C SER A 36 21.48 25.09 -0.17
N ALA A 37 20.41 25.87 -0.04
CA ALA A 37 20.06 26.50 1.23
C ALA A 37 19.77 25.38 2.25
N LYS A 38 20.72 25.13 3.15
CA LYS A 38 20.50 24.31 4.33
C LYS A 38 19.65 25.12 5.30
N GLU A 39 18.34 24.94 5.24
CA GLU A 39 17.51 25.20 6.41
C GLU A 39 18.00 24.26 7.52
N THR A 40 18.48 24.85 8.61
CA THR A 40 18.69 24.10 9.85
C THR A 40 17.33 23.89 10.47
N SER A 41 16.58 22.91 9.96
CA SER A 41 15.74 22.13 10.84
C SER A 41 16.69 21.23 11.63
N GLU A 42 16.59 21.29 12.96
CA GLU A 42 17.00 20.25 13.91
C GLU A 42 17.09 18.87 13.24
N PRO A 43 18.05 17.99 13.60
CA PRO A 43 18.05 16.65 13.08
C PRO A 43 16.76 15.96 13.52
N SER A 44 15.72 16.04 12.68
CA SER A 44 14.64 15.07 12.70
C SER A 44 15.38 13.80 12.33
N LYS A 45 15.76 13.04 13.36
CA LYS A 45 15.97 11.60 13.26
C LYS A 45 14.86 11.15 12.33
N SER A 46 15.20 10.87 11.07
CA SER A 46 14.38 10.07 10.21
C SER A 46 14.42 8.72 10.89
N ILE A 47 13.57 8.56 11.89
CA ILE A 47 13.22 7.26 12.39
C ILE A 47 12.53 6.66 11.19
N THR A 48 13.29 5.95 10.36
CA THR A 48 12.74 4.88 9.57
C THR A 48 12.13 3.96 10.61
N TYR A 49 10.87 4.22 10.94
CA TYR A 49 10.09 3.32 11.74
C TYR A 49 9.90 2.10 10.86
N ASN A 50 10.89 1.22 10.86
CA ASN A 50 10.73 -0.17 10.49
C ASN A 50 9.84 -0.79 11.58
N VAL A 51 8.58 -0.33 11.70
CA VAL A 51 7.57 -1.11 12.37
C VAL A 51 7.18 -2.17 11.34
N SER A 52 8.01 -3.20 11.19
CA SER A 52 7.51 -4.44 10.62
C SER A 52 6.50 -4.96 11.63
N GLN A 53 5.24 -4.57 11.47
CA GLN A 53 4.18 -4.98 12.37
C GLN A 53 4.05 -6.49 12.27
N GLN A 54 4.41 -7.19 13.34
CA GLN A 54 4.50 -8.62 13.29
C GLN A 54 3.10 -9.22 13.18
N VAL A 55 2.88 -9.97 12.10
CA VAL A 55 1.67 -10.74 11.90
C VAL A 55 1.67 -11.89 12.91
N PRO A 56 0.68 -11.97 13.81
CA PRO A 56 0.65 -13.01 14.82
C PRO A 56 0.46 -14.40 14.18
N LYS A 57 1.07 -15.43 14.76
CA LYS A 57 0.82 -16.83 14.34
C LYS A 57 -0.62 -17.25 14.59
N THR A 58 -1.22 -16.77 15.69
CA THR A 58 -2.62 -16.97 16.02
C THR A 58 -3.21 -15.67 16.56
N VAL A 59 -4.41 -15.32 16.13
CA VAL A 59 -5.18 -14.23 16.71
C VAL A 59 -6.62 -14.66 16.94
N ILE A 60 -7.18 -14.28 18.09
CA ILE A 60 -8.59 -14.48 18.43
C ILE A 60 -9.24 -13.10 18.53
N ILE A 61 -10.25 -12.87 17.72
CA ILE A 61 -10.94 -11.59 17.56
C ILE A 61 -12.39 -11.78 17.98
N LYS A 62 -12.88 -10.94 18.88
CA LYS A 62 -14.30 -10.88 19.25
C LYS A 62 -14.92 -9.62 18.64
N THR A 63 -15.93 -9.83 17.82
CA THR A 63 -16.83 -8.78 17.33
C THR A 63 -18.16 -8.83 18.11
N LYS A 64 -19.11 -7.94 17.78
CA LYS A 64 -20.46 -7.98 18.37
C LYS A 64 -21.20 -9.29 18.07
N LYS A 65 -20.99 -9.89 16.88
CA LYS A 65 -21.70 -11.09 16.42
C LYS A 65 -20.87 -12.36 16.45
N PHE A 66 -19.55 -12.25 16.28
CA PHE A 66 -18.67 -13.39 16.04
C PHE A 66 -17.50 -13.44 17.00
N LYS A 67 -17.08 -14.65 17.35
CA LYS A 67 -15.73 -14.94 17.81
C LYS A 67 -15.01 -15.58 16.65
N ILE A 68 -13.83 -15.08 16.30
CA ILE A 68 -13.07 -15.46 15.12
C ILE A 68 -11.68 -15.88 15.59
N ARG A 69 -11.17 -16.99 15.08
CA ARG A 69 -9.79 -17.44 15.27
C ARG A 69 -9.13 -17.55 13.91
N ILE A 70 -7.95 -16.96 13.79
CA ILE A 70 -7.11 -17.08 12.61
C ILE A 70 -5.79 -17.69 13.04
N ASP A 71 -5.42 -18.81 12.42
CA ASP A 71 -4.17 -19.53 12.69
C ASP A 71 -3.33 -19.64 11.42
N LYS A 72 -2.07 -19.22 11.48
CA LYS A 72 -1.08 -19.50 10.44
C LYS A 72 -0.73 -20.99 10.46
N GLN A 73 -0.93 -21.65 9.32
CA GLN A 73 -0.68 -23.07 9.13
C GLN A 73 0.78 -23.32 8.69
N PRO A 74 1.30 -24.56 8.83
CA PRO A 74 2.67 -24.90 8.42
C PRO A 74 2.98 -24.63 6.94
N ASN A 75 1.96 -24.69 6.07
CA ASN A 75 2.08 -24.37 4.64
C ASN A 75 2.15 -22.85 4.35
N GLY A 76 2.15 -22.00 5.39
CA GLY A 76 2.20 -20.54 5.26
C GLY A 76 0.85 -19.86 5.03
N ARG A 77 -0.23 -20.63 4.78
CA ARG A 77 -1.61 -20.15 4.64
C ARG A 77 -2.26 -19.93 6.00
N TYR A 78 -3.47 -19.37 6.00
CA TYR A 78 -4.23 -19.11 7.22
C TYR A 78 -5.51 -19.93 7.26
N LEU A 79 -5.89 -20.36 8.47
CA LEU A 79 -7.15 -21.04 8.75
C LEU A 79 -8.07 -20.08 9.50
N TYR A 80 -9.25 -19.80 8.94
CA TYR A 80 -10.32 -19.04 9.59
C TYR A 80 -11.29 -20.00 10.26
N GLN A 81 -11.63 -19.72 11.52
CA GLN A 81 -12.69 -20.39 12.25
C GLN A 81 -13.55 -19.36 12.94
N SER A 82 -14.87 -19.52 12.91
CA SER A 82 -15.77 -18.62 13.63
C SER A 82 -16.89 -19.32 14.37
N TRP A 83 -17.34 -18.65 15.43
CA TRP A 83 -18.45 -19.02 16.28
C TRP A 83 -19.32 -17.78 16.55
N ASN A 84 -20.48 -17.99 17.17
CA ASN A 84 -21.21 -16.91 17.83
C ASN A 84 -20.32 -16.19 18.86
N ALA A 85 -20.48 -14.86 19.03
CA ALA A 85 -19.60 -13.99 19.84
C ALA A 85 -19.26 -14.52 21.24
N ASN A 86 -20.22 -15.18 21.90
CA ASN A 86 -20.08 -15.65 23.29
C ASN A 86 -19.76 -17.15 23.40
N ALA A 87 -19.67 -17.88 22.29
CA ALA A 87 -19.33 -19.30 22.31
C ALA A 87 -17.87 -19.54 22.74
N LYS A 88 -17.59 -20.70 23.31
CA LYS A 88 -16.23 -21.14 23.66
C LYS A 88 -15.48 -21.60 22.41
N ILE A 89 -14.17 -21.33 22.33
CA ILE A 89 -13.35 -21.75 21.18
C ILE A 89 -13.16 -23.27 21.11
N THR A 90 -13.37 -23.96 22.23
CA THR A 90 -13.32 -25.42 22.35
C THR A 90 -14.59 -26.08 21.82
N ALA A 91 -15.65 -25.33 21.55
CA ALA A 91 -16.85 -25.83 20.89
C ALA A 91 -16.60 -25.99 19.38
N LYS A 92 -17.45 -26.77 18.71
CA LYS A 92 -17.42 -26.88 17.24
C LYS A 92 -17.63 -25.50 16.60
N PRO A 93 -16.74 -25.03 15.70
CA PRO A 93 -16.94 -23.79 14.96
C PRO A 93 -18.16 -23.88 14.04
N SER A 94 -18.84 -22.76 13.86
CA SER A 94 -19.97 -22.61 12.93
C SER A 94 -19.51 -22.51 11.48
N MET A 95 -18.27 -22.05 11.26
CA MET A 95 -17.68 -21.93 9.93
C MET A 95 -16.16 -22.12 10.03
N ILE A 96 -15.61 -22.83 9.05
CA ILE A 96 -14.17 -23.05 8.88
C ILE A 96 -13.85 -22.73 7.41
N ILE A 97 -12.83 -21.91 7.17
CA ILE A 97 -12.35 -21.60 5.81
C ILE A 97 -10.83 -21.79 5.80
N SER A 98 -10.36 -22.70 4.96
CA SER A 98 -8.92 -22.96 4.79
C SER A 98 -8.31 -22.02 3.75
N ASP A 99 -6.99 -22.14 3.58
CA ASP A 99 -6.25 -21.55 2.46
C ASP A 99 -6.35 -20.03 2.35
N GLY A 100 -6.56 -19.34 3.47
CA GLY A 100 -6.53 -17.89 3.51
C GLY A 100 -5.15 -17.31 3.27
N GLU A 101 -5.13 -16.06 2.81
CA GLU A 101 -3.95 -15.30 2.48
C GLU A 101 -3.78 -14.11 3.40
N LEU A 102 -2.54 -13.67 3.57
CA LEU A 102 -2.24 -12.36 4.13
C LEU A 102 -1.94 -11.43 2.96
N ILE A 103 -2.72 -10.36 2.83
CA ILE A 103 -2.53 -9.36 1.80
C ILE A 103 -1.96 -8.09 2.46
N PRO A 104 -0.70 -7.70 2.14
CA PRO A 104 -0.16 -6.41 2.57
C PRO A 104 -0.94 -5.26 1.94
N ASP A 105 -1.19 -4.21 2.72
CA ASP A 105 -1.87 -2.99 2.28
C ASP A 105 -0.96 -1.77 2.52
N GLY A 106 -0.36 -1.29 1.43
CA GLY A 106 0.59 -0.18 1.46
C GLY A 106 1.93 -0.50 2.14
N SER A 107 2.75 0.53 2.32
CA SER A 107 4.11 0.43 2.89
C SER A 107 4.15 0.57 4.42
N GLY A 108 3.04 0.96 5.04
CA GLY A 108 2.94 1.23 6.49
C GLY A 108 2.80 -0.02 7.37
N GLY A 109 2.88 -1.22 6.79
CA GLY A 109 2.71 -2.48 7.52
C GLY A 109 1.26 -2.91 7.75
N ASN A 110 0.28 -2.20 7.19
CA ASN A 110 -1.10 -2.66 7.22
C ASN A 110 -1.24 -3.94 6.41
N TYR A 111 -2.20 -4.77 6.80
CA TYR A 111 -2.56 -5.98 6.11
C TYR A 111 -3.99 -6.37 6.42
N TYR A 112 -4.52 -7.28 5.62
CA TYR A 112 -5.72 -8.02 5.96
C TYR A 112 -5.54 -9.50 5.64
N PHE A 113 -6.26 -10.33 6.37
CA PHE A 113 -6.41 -11.73 5.98
C PHE A 113 -7.57 -11.84 5.00
N ASN A 114 -7.39 -12.54 3.88
CA ASN A 114 -8.44 -12.79 2.90
C ASN A 114 -8.78 -14.28 2.86
N PHE A 115 -10.06 -14.61 2.95
CA PHE A 115 -10.58 -15.96 2.81
C PHE A 115 -11.76 -15.95 1.83
N ASN A 116 -11.93 -17.01 1.05
CA ASN A 116 -13.06 -17.14 0.13
C ASN A 116 -13.88 -18.37 0.50
N ASN A 117 -15.20 -18.22 0.57
CA ASN A 117 -16.11 -19.34 0.80
C ASN A 117 -17.45 -19.08 0.09
N GLU A 118 -17.90 -20.03 -0.73
CA GLU A 118 -19.22 -20.00 -1.38
C GLU A 118 -19.54 -18.66 -2.08
N GLY A 119 -18.59 -18.11 -2.83
CA GLY A 119 -18.76 -16.84 -3.57
C GLY A 119 -18.64 -15.57 -2.71
N HIS A 120 -18.29 -15.68 -1.43
CA HIS A 120 -18.07 -14.54 -0.56
C HIS A 120 -16.59 -14.39 -0.19
N SER A 121 -16.12 -13.14 -0.10
CA SER A 121 -14.80 -12.81 0.43
C SER A 121 -14.94 -12.34 1.88
N TYR A 122 -14.12 -12.91 2.77
CA TYR A 122 -14.04 -12.58 4.18
C TYR A 122 -12.70 -11.92 4.43
N GLN A 123 -12.71 -10.62 4.66
CA GLN A 123 -11.52 -9.83 4.90
C GLN A 123 -11.45 -9.41 6.36
N VAL A 124 -10.38 -9.81 7.04
CA VAL A 124 -10.12 -9.41 8.43
C VAL A 124 -8.98 -8.40 8.43
N TRP A 125 -9.37 -7.13 8.43
CA TRP A 125 -8.49 -5.98 8.39
C TRP A 125 -7.84 -5.74 9.73
N ARG A 126 -6.55 -5.42 9.70
CA ARG A 126 -5.80 -5.00 10.88
C ARG A 126 -5.61 -3.48 10.86
N ASN A 127 -6.13 -2.81 11.88
CA ASN A 127 -6.16 -1.35 11.97
C ASN A 127 -5.06 -0.86 12.92
N TYR A 128 -3.87 -0.51 12.41
CA TYR A 128 -2.74 -0.07 13.24
C TYR A 128 -2.66 1.44 13.47
N LEU A 129 -3.00 2.23 12.46
CA LEU A 129 -2.84 3.69 12.46
C LEU A 129 -4.22 4.34 12.53
N THR A 130 -4.79 4.32 13.72
CA THR A 130 -6.06 4.98 13.97
C THR A 130 -5.80 6.24 14.78
N ASP A 131 -6.33 7.38 14.34
CA ASP A 131 -6.23 8.68 15.05
C ASP A 131 -6.87 8.71 16.45
N SER A 132 -7.35 7.55 16.92
CA SER A 132 -8.02 7.39 18.19
C SER A 132 -7.77 5.99 18.73
N ALA A 133 -7.30 5.91 19.97
CA ALA A 133 -7.19 4.66 20.73
C ALA A 133 -8.53 3.92 20.92
N LYS A 134 -9.66 4.55 20.57
CA LYS A 134 -10.99 3.96 20.66
C LYS A 134 -11.35 3.09 19.45
N LYS A 135 -10.64 3.22 18.32
CA LYS A 135 -10.93 2.40 17.13
C LYS A 135 -10.55 0.95 17.39
N ALA A 136 -11.38 0.04 16.89
CA ALA A 136 -11.13 -1.37 17.08
C ALA A 136 -9.88 -1.82 16.30
N PRO A 137 -9.02 -2.66 16.91
CA PRO A 137 -7.78 -3.13 16.31
C PRO A 137 -7.99 -3.99 15.04
N TYR A 138 -9.19 -4.51 14.84
CA TYR A 138 -9.55 -5.31 13.67
C TYR A 138 -10.96 -4.96 13.18
N THR A 139 -11.22 -5.21 11.90
CA THR A 139 -12.56 -5.15 11.32
C THR A 139 -12.77 -6.34 10.39
N LEU A 140 -13.84 -7.11 10.61
CA LEU A 140 -14.33 -8.09 9.65
C LEU A 140 -15.17 -7.36 8.61
N VAL A 141 -14.84 -7.55 7.33
CA VAL A 141 -15.66 -7.16 6.18
C VAL A 141 -15.98 -8.43 5.39
N VAL A 142 -17.24 -8.60 5.00
CA VAL A 142 -17.66 -9.68 4.09
C VAL A 142 -18.31 -9.06 2.87
N THR A 143 -17.87 -9.47 1.68
CA THR A 143 -18.45 -9.04 0.40
C THR A 143 -19.04 -10.22 -0.36
N ASP A 144 -20.06 -9.96 -1.18
CA ASP A 144 -20.63 -10.93 -2.11
C ASP A 144 -19.85 -11.00 -3.44
N THR A 145 -20.35 -11.78 -4.40
CA THR A 145 -19.73 -11.95 -5.73
C THR A 145 -19.71 -10.69 -6.59
N ASN A 146 -20.43 -9.63 -6.19
CA ASN A 146 -20.48 -8.35 -6.87
C ASN A 146 -19.70 -7.27 -6.09
N ASP A 147 -18.82 -7.69 -5.18
CA ASP A 147 -18.03 -6.84 -4.29
C ASP A 147 -18.86 -5.94 -3.35
N ARG A 148 -20.12 -6.30 -3.10
CA ARG A 148 -20.97 -5.54 -2.19
C ARG A 148 -20.71 -5.95 -0.75
N GLU A 149 -20.42 -4.98 0.11
CA GLU A 149 -20.31 -5.21 1.56
C GLU A 149 -21.66 -5.64 2.15
N ILE A 150 -21.69 -6.82 2.73
CA ILE A 150 -22.87 -7.40 3.41
C ILE A 150 -22.68 -7.52 4.92
N VAL A 151 -21.43 -7.51 5.39
CA VAL A 151 -21.08 -7.50 6.81
C VAL A 151 -19.90 -6.57 7.05
N ARG A 152 -20.02 -5.71 8.05
CA ARG A 152 -18.89 -4.99 8.67
C ARG A 152 -19.00 -5.04 10.18
N GLN A 153 -17.98 -5.55 10.84
CA GLN A 153 -17.96 -5.74 12.29
C GLN A 153 -16.58 -5.42 12.86
N ASP A 154 -16.53 -4.41 13.71
CA ASP A 154 -15.35 -4.09 14.51
C ASP A 154 -15.07 -5.19 15.54
N GLY A 155 -13.78 -5.45 15.76
CA GLY A 155 -13.29 -6.58 16.54
C GLY A 155 -12.10 -6.24 17.43
N TYR A 156 -12.12 -6.81 18.64
CA TYR A 156 -11.06 -6.67 19.63
C TYR A 156 -10.37 -8.02 19.86
N VAL A 157 -9.05 -7.98 20.08
CA VAL A 157 -8.30 -9.18 20.43
C VAL A 157 -8.73 -9.66 21.82
N VAL A 158 -9.04 -10.95 21.94
CA VAL A 158 -9.36 -11.60 23.20
C VAL A 158 -8.39 -12.74 23.47
N LYS A 159 -8.19 -13.06 24.75
CA LYS A 159 -7.49 -14.29 25.15
C LYS A 159 -8.48 -15.46 25.11
N ASN A 160 -7.94 -16.66 24.91
CA ASN A 160 -8.69 -17.89 25.11
C ASN A 160 -8.94 -18.12 26.60
#